data_AF-A0A930W4Y2-F1
#
_entry.id   AF-A0A930W4Y2-F1
#
_cell.length_a   1.000
_cell.length_b   1.000
_cell.length_c   1.000
_cell.angle_alpha   90.00
_cell.angle_beta   90.00
_cell.angle_gamma   90.00
#
_symmetry.space_group_name_H-M   'P 1'
#
loop_
_entity.id
_entity.type
_entity.pdbx_description
1 polymer ?
#
loop_
_entity_poly.entity_id
_entity_poly.type
_entity_poly.pdbx_seq_one_letter_code
_entity_poly.pdbx_strand_id
1 'polypeptide(L)'
;LPVSEKSRPYAHEVADKLSAAGIRVKVDDRDEKIGYKIREARSLDRVPYMLILGEQEVEAGNISVRDRSNETHTAELDEFIAQVVKENAERVG
;
A
#
# COMPACT_ATOMS: atom_id res chain seq x y z
N LEU A 1 -1.79 3.70 2.92
CA LEU A 1 -2.38 5.06 2.99
C LEU A 1 -3.88 4.93 3.23
N PRO A 2 -4.31 4.91 4.50
CA PRO A 2 -5.73 4.95 4.84
C PRO A 2 -6.34 6.29 4.41
N VAL A 3 -7.50 6.23 3.74
CA VAL A 3 -8.29 7.39 3.30
C VAL A 3 -9.11 7.99 4.45
N SER A 4 -9.52 7.18 5.43
CA SER A 4 -10.27 7.62 6.61
C SER A 4 -9.82 6.88 7.86
N GLU A 5 -10.27 7.33 9.04
CA GLU A 5 -9.99 6.63 10.30
C GLU A 5 -10.49 5.19 10.32
N LYS A 6 -11.62 4.94 9.66
CA LYS A 6 -12.23 3.59 9.58
C LYS A 6 -11.38 2.61 8.78
N SER A 7 -10.57 3.08 7.84
CA SER A 7 -9.67 2.21 7.06
C SER A 7 -8.28 2.06 7.69
N ARG A 8 -7.99 2.76 8.79
CA ARG A 8 -6.71 2.59 9.53
C ARG A 8 -6.51 1.17 10.05
N PRO A 9 -7.47 0.52 10.74
CA PRO A 9 -7.28 -0.85 11.24
C PRO A 9 -6.91 -1.82 10.13
N TYR A 10 -7.60 -1.75 9.00
CA TYR A 10 -7.32 -2.57 7.83
C TYR A 10 -5.94 -2.26 7.21
N ALA A 11 -5.55 -0.98 7.17
CA ALA A 11 -4.22 -0.60 6.72
C ALA A 11 -3.09 -1.17 7.59
N HIS A 12 -3.31 -1.27 8.90
CA HIS A 12 -2.37 -1.93 9.80
C HIS A 12 -2.34 -3.44 9.58
N GLU A 13 -3.50 -4.10 9.42
CA GLU A 13 -3.54 -5.53 9.12
C GLU A 13 -2.80 -5.88 7.81
N VAL A 14 -3.03 -5.09 6.75
CA VAL A 14 -2.32 -5.20 5.47
C VAL A 14 -0.81 -5.02 5.68
N ALA A 15 -0.40 -4.02 6.47
CA ALA A 15 1.00 -3.78 6.76
C ALA A 15 1.65 -4.93 7.54
N ASP A 16 0.94 -5.53 8.50
CA ASP A 16 1.44 -6.66 9.28
C ASP A 16 1.67 -7.88 8.37
N LYS A 17 0.75 -8.17 7.44
CA LYS A 17 0.90 -9.25 6.45
C LYS A 17 2.09 -9.01 5.50
N LEU A 18 2.25 -7.79 5.01
CA LEU A 18 3.41 -7.40 4.19
C LEU A 18 4.73 -7.53 4.97
N SER A 19 4.76 -7.07 6.22
CA SER A 19 5.92 -7.16 7.10
C SER A 19 6.30 -8.61 7.40
N ALA A 20 5.30 -9.47 7.65
CA ALA A 20 5.49 -10.91 7.85
C ALA A 20 6.07 -11.61 6.61
N ALA A 21 5.76 -11.11 5.41
CA ALA A 21 6.36 -11.55 4.15
C ALA A 21 7.76 -10.98 3.88
N GLY A 22 8.33 -10.20 4.82
CA GLY A 22 9.64 -9.57 4.69
C GLY A 22 9.65 -8.30 3.84
N ILE A 23 8.48 -7.74 3.51
CA ILE A 23 8.35 -6.52 2.72
C ILE A 23 8.39 -5.31 3.65
N ARG A 24 9.23 -4.33 3.32
CA ARG A 24 9.28 -3.06 4.06
C ARG A 24 8.05 -2.22 3.73
N VAL A 25 7.20 -2.00 4.73
CA VAL A 25 5.98 -1.21 4.63
C VAL A 25 5.92 -0.14 5.72
N LYS A 26 5.25 0.97 5.42
CA LYS A 26 4.98 2.06 6.36
C LYS A 26 3.54 2.51 6.18
N VAL A 27 2.80 2.58 7.28
CA VAL A 27 1.44 3.14 7.30
C VAL A 27 1.54 4.63 7.63
N ASP A 28 0.90 5.48 6.81
CA ASP A 28 0.78 6.91 7.07
C ASP A 28 -0.64 7.22 7.59
N ASP A 29 -0.76 7.21 8.91
CA ASP A 29 -1.98 7.40 9.69
C ASP A 29 -2.27 8.88 10.03
N ARG A 30 -1.44 9.82 9.56
CA ARG A 30 -1.63 11.26 9.77
C ARG A 30 -3.01 11.71 9.27
N ASP A 31 -3.64 12.65 9.96
CA ASP A 31 -4.93 13.20 9.53
C ASP A 31 -4.74 14.32 8.49
N GLU A 32 -4.21 13.93 7.34
CA GLU A 32 -3.84 14.79 6.22
C GLU A 32 -4.59 14.37 4.96
N LYS A 33 -4.78 15.31 4.03
CA LYS A 33 -5.42 14.99 2.75
C LYS A 33 -4.64 13.90 2.02
N ILE A 34 -5.34 12.91 1.47
CA ILE A 34 -4.73 11.78 0.75
C ILE A 34 -3.78 12.24 -0.38
N GLY A 35 -4.14 13.32 -1.09
CA GLY A 35 -3.29 13.90 -2.13
C GLY A 35 -1.95 14.45 -1.61
N TYR A 36 -1.92 14.96 -0.38
CA TYR A 36 -0.68 15.39 0.28
C TYR A 36 0.19 14.17 0.60
N LYS A 37 -0.39 13.13 1.21
CA LYS A 37 0.32 11.88 1.52
C LYS A 37 0.91 11.21 0.28
N ILE A 38 0.14 11.13 -0.82
CA ILE A 38 0.61 10.57 -2.09
C ILE A 38 1.80 11.38 -2.63
N ARG A 39 1.71 12.72 -2.59
CA ARG A 39 2.80 13.59 -3.05
C ARG A 39 4.06 13.38 -2.21
N GLU A 40 3.92 13.29 -0.89
CA GLU A 40 5.04 13.08 0.02
C GLU A 40 5.70 11.71 -0.18
N ALA A 41 4.89 10.64 -0.23
CA ALA A 41 5.36 9.28 -0.48
C ALA A 41 6.11 9.16 -1.81
N ARG A 42 5.66 9.88 -2.84
CA ARG A 42 6.33 9.95 -4.15
C ARG A 42 7.62 10.78 -4.10
N SER A 43 7.58 11.97 -3.52
CA SER A 43 8.67 12.95 -3.62
C SER A 43 9.79 12.73 -2.60
N LEU A 44 9.45 12.39 -1.36
CA LEU A 44 10.41 12.21 -0.26
C LEU A 44 10.84 10.76 -0.14
N ASP A 45 9.87 9.87 0.07
CA ASP A 45 10.16 8.46 0.39
C ASP A 45 10.50 7.62 -0.85
N ARG A 46 10.18 8.14 -2.05
CA ARG A 46 10.37 7.47 -3.34
C ARG A 46 9.91 6.00 -3.27
N VAL A 47 8.75 5.73 -2.70
CA VAL A 47 8.26 4.35 -2.61
C VAL A 47 7.95 3.79 -4.01
N PRO A 48 8.18 2.49 -4.26
CA PRO A 48 7.83 1.85 -5.53
C PRO A 48 6.32 1.69 -5.70
N TYR A 49 5.62 1.40 -4.61
CA TYR A 49 4.18 1.15 -4.57
C TYR A 49 3.53 1.93 -3.43
N MET A 50 2.32 2.42 -3.65
CA MET A 50 1.49 3.08 -2.65
C MET A 50 0.16 2.34 -2.54
N LEU A 51 -0.13 1.79 -1.37
CA LEU A 51 -1.41 1.15 -1.10
C LEU A 51 -2.40 2.20 -0.58
N ILE A 52 -3.47 2.45 -1.31
CA ILE A 52 -4.56 3.34 -0.93
C ILE A 52 -5.70 2.45 -0.41
N LEU A 53 -6.18 2.71 0.80
CA LEU A 53 -7.19 1.87 1.45
C LEU A 53 -8.34 2.76 1.91
N GLY A 54 -9.47 2.68 1.22
CA GLY A 54 -10.72 3.33 1.56
C GLY A 54 -11.73 2.36 2.18
N GLU A 55 -12.97 2.83 2.35
CA GLU A 55 -14.06 1.99 2.87
C GLU A 55 -14.40 0.84 1.90
N GLN A 56 -14.31 1.07 0.59
CA GLN A 56 -14.60 0.07 -0.43
C GLN A 56 -13.62 -1.11 -0.37
N GLU A 57 -12.32 -0.82 -0.19
CA GLU A 57 -11.29 -1.85 -0.05
C GLU A 57 -11.46 -2.66 1.24
N VAL A 58 -11.88 -2.01 2.32
CA VAL A 58 -12.15 -2.68 3.60
C VAL A 58 -13.32 -3.64 3.48
N GLU A 59 -14.41 -3.25 2.81
CA GLU A 59 -15.58 -4.11 2.62
C GLU A 59 -15.31 -5.26 1.66
N ALA A 60 -14.53 -5.00 0.60
CA ALA A 60 -14.21 -6.01 -0.41
C ALA A 60 -13.05 -6.94 0.01
N GLY A 61 -12.25 -6.56 1.01
CA GLY A 61 -11.06 -7.31 1.42
C GLY A 61 -9.90 -7.22 0.43
N ASN A 62 -9.92 -6.24 -0.46
CA ASN A 62 -8.88 -6.01 -1.47
C ASN A 62 -8.05 -4.77 -1.16
N ILE A 63 -7.11 -4.43 -2.03
CA ILE A 63 -6.24 -3.26 -1.89
C ILE A 63 -6.15 -2.47 -3.21
N SER A 64 -6.11 -1.14 -3.12
CA SER A 64 -5.85 -0.28 -4.28
C SER A 64 -4.35 0.05 -4.36
N VAL A 65 -3.67 -0.55 -5.32
CA VAL A 65 -2.24 -0.37 -5.55
C VAL A 65 -2.02 0.75 -6.55
N ARG A 66 -1.28 1.77 -6.16
CA ARG A 66 -0.84 2.85 -7.04
C ARG A 66 0.66 2.76 -7.29
N ASP A 67 1.03 2.73 -8.56
CA ASP A 67 2.42 2.66 -8.99
C ASP A 67 3.06 4.04 -9.18
N ARG A 68 4.35 4.06 -9.58
CA ARG A 68 5.07 5.30 -9.92
C ARG A 68 4.62 5.92 -11.25
N SER A 69 3.99 5.15 -12.13
CA SER A 69 3.45 5.61 -13.42
C SER A 69 2.13 6.37 -13.27
N ASN A 70 1.59 6.48 -12.05
CA ASN A 70 0.28 7.02 -11.69
C ASN A 70 -0.90 6.12 -12.05
N GLU A 71 -0.64 4.86 -12.43
CA GLU A 71 -1.69 3.88 -12.60
C GLU A 71 -2.14 3.38 -11.23
N THR A 72 -3.44 3.14 -11.12
CA THR A 72 -4.04 2.58 -9.91
C THR A 72 -4.89 1.40 -10.32
N HIS A 73 -4.63 0.26 -9.71
CA HIS A 73 -5.38 -0.96 -9.93
C HIS A 73 -5.75 -1.58 -8.59
N THR A 74 -6.84 -2.32 -8.57
CA THR A 74 -7.24 -3.11 -7.42
C THR A 74 -6.62 -4.49 -7.53
N ALA A 75 -6.08 -4.99 -6.44
CA ALA A 75 -5.50 -6.33 -6.34
C ALA A 75 -5.92 -6.99 -5.02
N GLU A 76 -5.90 -8.31 -4.99
CA GLU A 76 -5.99 -9.06 -3.74
C GLU A 76 -4.67 -8.93 -2.97
N LEU A 77 -4.76 -8.90 -1.64
CA LEU A 77 -3.59 -8.70 -0.79
C LEU A 77 -2.55 -9.81 -0.96
N ASP A 78 -2.98 -11.06 -0.99
CA ASP A 78 -2.10 -12.21 -1.10
C ASP A 78 -1.40 -12.27 -2.47
N GLU A 79 -2.13 -11.93 -3.54
CA GLU A 79 -1.56 -11.84 -4.89
C GLU A 79 -0.49 -10.74 -4.98
N PHE A 80 -0.77 -9.57 -4.40
CA PHE A 80 0.18 -8.47 -4.36
C PHE A 80 1.43 -8.81 -3.55
N ILE A 81 1.30 -9.47 -2.40
CA ILE A 81 2.44 -9.95 -1.61
C ILE A 81 3.31 -10.88 -2.45
N ALA A 82 2.71 -11.88 -3.11
CA ALA A 82 3.45 -12.82 -3.94
C ALA A 82 4.18 -12.12 -5.10
N GLN A 83 3.53 -11.14 -5.74
CA GLN A 83 4.14 -10.33 -6.79
C GLN A 83 5.35 -9.53 -6.28
N VAL A 84 5.21 -8.82 -5.16
CA VAL A 84 6.29 -7.98 -4.61
C VAL A 84 7.46 -8.81 -4.11
N VAL A 85 7.19 -9.97 -3.47
CA VAL A 85 8.25 -10.90 -3.05
C VAL A 85 9.04 -11.39 -4.27
N LYS A 86 8.34 -11.79 -5.33
CA LYS A 86 8.98 -12.23 -6.59
C LYS A 86 9.82 -11.11 -7.21
N GLU A 87 9.28 -9.90 -7.31
CA GLU A 87 10.00 -8.75 -7.87
C GLU A 87 11.23 -8.37 -7.04
N ASN A 88 11.15 -8.43 -5.70
CA ASN A 88 12.29 -8.21 -4.82
C ASN A 88 13.38 -9.26 -5.02
N ALA A 89 13.02 -10.53 -5.25
CA ALA A 89 13.98 -11.59 -5.55
C ALA A 89 14.65 -11.40 -6.92
N GLU A 90 13.89 -11.00 -7.95
CA GLU A 90 14.39 -10.81 -9.32
C GLU A 90 15.25 -9.54 -9.46
N ARG A 91 14.98 -8.48 -8.68
CA ARG A 91 15.78 -7.23 -8.71
C ARG A 91 17.13 -7.31 -8.01
N VAL A 92 17.37 -8.35 -7.22
CA VAL A 92 18.63 -8.57 -6.49
C VAL A 92 19.59 -9.48 -7.29
N GLY A 93 19.18 -9.95 -8.48
CA GLY A 93 19.99 -10.76 -9.39
C GLY A 93 20.82 -9.98 -10.41
#